data_AF-A0A7C3JTR0-F1
#
_entry.id   AF-A0A7C3JTR0-F1
#
_cell.length_a   1.000
_cell.length_b   1.000
_cell.length_c   1.000
_cell.angle_alpha   90.00
_cell.angle_beta   90.00
_cell.angle_gamma   90.00
#
_symmetry.space_group_name_H-M   'P 1'
#
loop_
_entity.id
_entity.type
_entity.pdbx_description
1 polymer ?
#
loop_
_entity_poly.entity_id
_entity_poly.type
_entity_poly.pdbx_seq_one_letter_code
_entity_poly.pdbx_strand_id
1 'polypeptide(L)' 'METAVGRDVRTVIVDGEILVDDHKYLRLDEQELLEKVQTKGEQIWDSVPKWHWTGKSIDEIVEPSFRMR' A
#
# COMPACT_ATOMS: atom_id res chain seq x y z
N MET A 1 12.51 -6.86 26.17
CA MET A 1 11.10 -7.27 26.19
C MET A 1 10.63 -7.19 24.76
N GLU A 2 10.32 -8.33 24.13
CA GLU A 2 9.78 -8.32 22.77
C GLU A 2 8.26 -8.12 22.86
N THR A 3 7.74 -7.22 22.03
CA THR A 3 6.31 -6.98 21.89
C THR A 3 5.87 -7.50 20.52
N ALA A 4 4.75 -8.21 20.47
CA ALA A 4 4.17 -8.63 19.20
C ALA A 4 3.69 -7.41 18.40
N VAL A 5 3.80 -7.50 17.07
CA VAL A 5 3.27 -6.54 16.11
C VAL A 5 2.27 -7.23 15.18
N GLY A 6 1.58 -6.47 14.33
CA GLY A 6 0.50 -7.00 13.48
C GLY A 6 0.91 -8.20 12.60
N ARG A 7 2.18 -8.28 12.18
CA ARG A 7 2.69 -9.39 11.36
C ARG A 7 2.74 -10.74 12.09
N ASP A 8 2.75 -10.71 13.42
CA ASP A 8 2.85 -11.91 14.25
C ASP A 8 1.46 -12.58 14.42
N VAL A 9 0.39 -11.94 13.93
CA VAL A 9 -0.97 -12.47 13.95
C VAL A 9 -1.10 -13.61 12.94
N ARG A 10 -1.36 -14.83 13.44
CA ARG A 10 -1.60 -16.02 12.62
C ARG A 10 -3.07 -16.17 12.20
N THR A 11 -4.02 -15.94 13.11
CA THR A 11 -5.45 -16.19 12.90
C THR A 11 -6.29 -15.08 13.53
N VAL A 12 -7.35 -14.64 12.83
CA VAL A 12 -8.33 -13.66 13.34
C VAL A 12 -9.73 -14.23 13.16
N ILE A 13 -10.53 -14.22 14.23
CA ILE A 13 -11.93 -14.68 14.23
C ILE A 13 -12.82 -13.53 14.70
N VAL A 14 -13.84 -13.20 13.91
CA VAL A 14 -14.86 -12.18 14.22
C VAL A 14 -16.23 -12.81 14.07
N ASP A 15 -17.06 -12.75 15.11
CA ASP A 15 -18.41 -13.32 15.13
C ASP A 15 -18.49 -14.80 14.70
N GLY A 16 -17.45 -15.57 15.03
CA GLY A 16 -17.35 -16.99 14.69
C GLY A 16 -16.81 -17.28 13.29
N GLU A 17 -16.48 -16.26 12.51
CA GLU A 17 -15.88 -16.42 11.18
C GLU A 17 -14.38 -16.10 11.17
N ILE A 18 -13.61 -16.96 10.50
CA ILE A 18 -12.17 -16.77 10.32
C ILE A 18 -11.95 -15.74 9.20
N LEU A 19 -11.27 -14.64 9.50
CA LEU A 19 -10.95 -13.58 8.54
C LEU A 19 -9.48 -13.61 8.08
N VAL A 20 -8.62 -14.11 8.95
CA VAL A 20 -7.19 -14.36 8.68
C VAL A 20 -6.90 -15.79 9.11
N ASP A 21 -6.23 -16.56 8.26
CA ASP A 21 -5.70 -17.87 8.61
C ASP A 21 -4.30 -18.06 8.03
N ASP A 22 -3.40 -18.65 8.81
CA ASP A 22 -1.99 -18.81 8.47
C ASP A 22 -1.35 -17.54 7.86
N HIS A 23 -1.59 -16.40 8.52
CA HIS A 23 -1.13 -15.07 8.09
C HIS A 23 -1.74 -14.53 6.78
N LYS A 24 -2.73 -15.21 6.19
CA LYS A 24 -3.39 -14.80 4.94
C LYS A 24 -4.80 -14.27 5.19
N TYR A 25 -5.14 -13.18 4.52
CA TYR A 25 -6.51 -12.65 4.54
C TYR A 25 -7.43 -13.52 3.68
N LEU A 26 -8.58 -13.94 4.24
CA LEU A 26 -9.51 -14.84 3.54
C LEU A 26 -10.58 -14.12 2.71
N ARG A 27 -10.77 -12.81 2.95
CA ARG A 27 -11.81 -11.98 2.31
C ARG A 27 -11.25 -10.85 1.44
N LEU A 28 -9.95 -10.87 1.19
CA LEU A 28 -9.24 -9.84 0.44
C LEU A 28 -8.37 -10.51 -0.62
N ASP A 29 -8.51 -10.07 -1.86
CA ASP A 29 -7.49 -10.31 -2.88
C ASP A 29 -6.39 -9.26 -2.71
N GLU A 30 -5.24 -9.69 -2.19
CA GLU A 30 -4.10 -8.80 -1.94
C GLU A 30 -3.50 -8.26 -3.24
N GLN A 31 -3.53 -9.03 -4.32
CA GLN A 31 -2.98 -8.62 -5.61
C GLN A 31 -3.87 -7.55 -6.25
N GLU A 32 -5.19 -7.77 -6.23
CA GLU A 32 -6.15 -6.77 -6.70
C GLU A 32 -6.07 -5.48 -5.88
N LEU A 33 -5.92 -5.59 -4.55
CA LEU A 33 -5.75 -4.42 -3.68
C LEU A 33 -4.47 -3.66 -4.04
N LEU A 34 -3.36 -4.36 -4.22
CA LEU A 34 -2.08 -3.76 -4.57
C LEU A 34 -2.16 -3.00 -5.89
N GLU A 35 -2.77 -3.60 -6.92
CA GLU A 35 -2.98 -2.97 -8.22
C GLU A 35 -3.84 -1.71 -8.11
N LYS A 36 -4.94 -1.76 -7.35
CA LYS A 36 -5.80 -0.60 -7.10
C LYS A 36 -5.06 0.55 -6.42
N VAL A 37 -4.24 0.24 -5.41
CA VAL A 37 -3.45 1.24 -4.68
C VAL A 37 -2.39 1.84 -5.59
N GLN A 38 -1.69 1.01 -6.38
CA GLN A 38 -0.68 1.47 -7.34
C GLN A 38 -1.28 2.43 -8.37
N THR A 39 -2.37 2.03 -9.04
CA THR A 39 -3.08 2.88 -10.01
C THR A 39 -3.53 4.19 -9.38
N LYS A 40 -4.03 4.16 -8.15
CA LYS A 40 -4.46 5.40 -7.49
C LYS A 40 -3.29 6.31 -7.14
N GLY A 41 -2.16 5.75 -6.72
CA GLY A 41 -0.92 6.47 -6.48
C GLY A 41 -0.43 7.18 -7.75
N GLU A 42 -0.36 6.47 -8.86
CA GLU A 42 0.01 7.01 -10.17
C GLU A 42 -0.89 8.17 -10.60
N GLN A 43 -2.22 8.03 -10.46
CA GLN A 43 -3.15 9.13 -10.75
C GLN A 43 -2.89 10.39 -9.91
N ILE A 44 -2.52 10.21 -8.63
CA ILE A 44 -2.19 11.32 -7.74
C ILE A 44 -0.87 11.96 -8.18
N TRP A 45 0.14 11.16 -8.50
CA TRP A 45 1.43 11.64 -8.99
C TRP A 45 1.32 12.38 -10.33
N ASP A 46 0.52 11.89 -11.28
CA ASP A 46 0.23 12.56 -12.55
C ASP A 46 -0.49 13.91 -12.37
N SER A 47 -1.13 14.10 -11.21
CA SER A 47 -1.78 15.38 -10.88
C SER A 47 -0.80 16.44 -10.34
N VAL A 48 0.41 16.04 -9.91
CA VAL A 48 1.39 16.93 -9.25
C VAL A 48 1.71 18.19 -10.06
N PRO A 49 2.01 18.12 -11.38
CA PRO A 49 2.26 19.32 -12.19
C PRO A 49 1.12 20.33 -12.19
N LYS A 50 -0.12 19.88 -11.95
CA LYS A 50 -1.32 20.74 -11.99
C LYS A 50 -1.45 21.64 -10.77
N TRP A 51 -0.86 21.26 -9.63
CA TRP A 51 -0.98 22.00 -8.38
C TRP A 51 0.37 22.40 -7.77
N HIS A 52 1.48 21.79 -8.19
CA HIS A 52 2.80 22.22 -7.75
C HIS A 52 3.13 23.59 -8.36
N TRP A 53 3.46 24.55 -7.51
CA TRP A 53 3.77 25.95 -7.85
C TRP A 53 4.79 26.17 -8.98
N THR A 54 5.72 25.23 -9.20
CA THR A 54 6.70 25.30 -10.30
C THR A 54 6.32 24.44 -11.52
N GLY A 55 5.18 23.75 -11.49
CA GLY A 55 4.74 22.84 -12.55
C GLY A 55 5.57 21.55 -12.71
N LYS A 56 6.48 21.26 -11.78
CA LYS A 56 7.34 20.08 -11.78
C LYS A 56 6.55 18.78 -11.59
N SER A 57 7.05 17.68 -12.17
CA SER A 57 6.55 16.33 -11.89
C SER A 57 7.00 15.82 -10.52
N ILE A 58 6.42 14.70 -10.06
CA ILE A 58 6.83 14.08 -8.81
C ILE A 58 8.31 13.68 -8.81
N ASP A 59 8.82 13.16 -9.93
CA ASP A 59 10.19 12.67 -10.06
C ASP A 59 11.23 13.80 -9.99
N GLU A 60 10.83 15.02 -10.32
CA GLU A 60 11.68 16.22 -10.21
C GLU A 60 11.67 16.85 -8.81
N ILE A 61 10.73 16.43 -7.94
CA ILE A 61 10.55 16.96 -6.59
C ILE A 61 11.11 15.97 -5.55
N VAL A 62 10.84 14.69 -5.75
CA VAL A 62 11.18 13.62 -4.81
C VAL A 62 12.22 12.74 -5.47
N GLU A 63 13.40 12.66 -4.85
CA GLU A 63 14.42 11.72 -5.31
C GLU A 63 13.89 10.28 -5.16
N PRO A 64 13.96 9.45 -6.21
CA PRO A 64 13.51 8.06 -6.13
C PRO A 64 14.23 7.34 -5.00
N SER A 65 13.46 6.73 -4.08
CA SER A 65 14.05 5.98 -2.96
C SER A 65 14.82 4.73 -3.41
N PHE A 66 14.60 4.28 -4.66
CA PHE A 66 15.32 3.19 -5.30
C PHE A 66 15.72 3.57 -6.72
N ARG A 67 16.84 3.02 -7.21
CA ARG A 67 17.23 3.19 -8.61
C ARG A 67 16.21 2.49 -9.52
N MET A 68 15.53 3.27 -10.36
CA MET A 68 14.73 2.71 -11.44
C MET A 68 15.67 2.12 -12.51
N ARG A 69 15.31 0.96 -13.07
CA ARG A 69 16.12 0.19 -14.02
C ARG A 69 15.80 0.57 -15.47
#